data_AF-A0A482W6R1-F1
#
_entry.id   AF-A0A482W6R1-F1
#
_cell.length_a   1.000
_cell.length_b   1.000
_cell.length_c   1.000
_cell.angle_alpha   90.00
_cell.angle_beta   90.00
_cell.angle_gamma   90.00
#
_symmetry.space_group_name_H-M   'P 1'
#
loop_
_entity.id
_entity.type
_entity.pdbx_description
1 polymer ?
#
loop_
_entity_poly.entity_id
_entity_poly.type
_entity_poly.pdbx_seq_one_letter_code
_entity_poly.pdbx_strand_id
1 'polypeptide(L)' 'MLPLVRRGFPNNNFIFQQDTQVHRSGIVRDWIEQNEINVLPWLPRIPDLNPI' A
#
# COMPACT_ATOMS: atom_id res chain seq x y z
N MET A 1 7.14 -5.88 -8.60
CA MET A 1 7.49 -4.79 -7.66
C MET A 1 8.18 -3.63 -8.37
N LEU A 2 7.75 -2.39 -8.07
CA LEU A 2 8.20 -1.14 -8.71
C LEU A 2 9.69 -0.82 -8.43
N PRO A 3 10.42 -0.19 -9.37
CA PRO A 3 11.85 0.14 -9.19
C PRO A 3 12.15 1.02 -7.97
N LEU A 4 11.27 1.97 -7.67
CA LEU A 4 11.43 2.87 -6.51
C LEU A 4 11.43 2.09 -5.19
N VAL A 5 10.51 1.14 -5.05
CA VAL A 5 10.39 0.29 -3.86
C VAL A 5 11.63 -0.59 -3.71
N ARG A 6 12.12 -1.19 -4.80
CA ARG A 6 13.38 -1.97 -4.77
C ARG A 6 14.58 -1.12 -4.33
N ARG A 7 14.62 0.15 -4.70
CA ARG A 7 15.69 1.08 -4.33
C ARG A 7 15.62 1.51 -2.86
N GLY A 8 14.42 1.85 -2.37
CA GLY A 8 14.22 2.33 -1.00
C GLY A 8 14.14 1.22 0.05
N PHE A 9 13.67 0.04 -0.35
CA PHE A 9 13.40 -1.10 0.51
C PHE A 9 13.95 -2.39 -0.11
N PRO A 10 15.28 -2.54 -0.22
CA PRO A 10 15.91 -3.65 -0.95
C PRO A 10 15.59 -5.04 -0.38
N ASN A 11 15.23 -5.11 0.90
CA ASN A 11 14.85 -6.35 1.59
C ASN A 11 13.32 -6.53 1.70
N ASN A 12 12.54 -5.78 0.92
CA ASN A 12 11.08 -5.72 1.00
C ASN A 12 10.54 -5.39 2.41
N ASN A 13 11.35 -4.74 3.25
CA ASN A 13 10.93 -4.34 4.59
C ASN A 13 10.17 -3.00 4.53
N PHE A 14 8.93 -3.06 4.05
CA PHE A 14 8.04 -1.91 4.01
C PHE A 14 6.61 -2.32 4.36
N ILE A 15 5.82 -1.33 4.77
CA ILE A 15 4.38 -1.44 4.90
C ILE A 15 3.78 -0.43 3.92
N PHE A 16 2.85 -0.89 3.08
CA PHE A 16 2.20 -0.08 2.08
C PHE A 16 1.01 0.68 2.70
N GLN A 17 0.98 2.00 2.60
CA GLN A 17 -0.16 2.82 3.01
C GLN A 17 -0.92 3.31 1.76
N GLN A 18 -2.25 3.22 1.81
CA GLN A 18 -3.15 3.73 0.77
C GLN A 18 -4.42 4.29 1.42
N ASP A 19 -5.09 5.26 0.77
CA ASP A 19 -6.39 5.73 1.25
C ASP A 19 -7.49 4.69 0.96
N THR A 20 -8.45 4.60 1.86
CA THR A 20 -9.53 3.61 1.84
C THR A 20 -10.71 3.99 0.95
N GLN A 21 -10.76 5.24 0.45
CA GLN A 21 -11.96 5.76 -0.20
C GLN A 21 -12.17 5.31 -1.66
N VAL A 22 -11.11 4.92 -2.40
CA VAL A 22 -11.23 4.63 -3.85
C VAL A 22 -10.46 3.39 -4.36
N HIS A 23 -9.63 2.74 -3.53
CA HIS A 23 -8.74 1.65 -3.95
C HIS A 23 -9.22 0.23 -3.56
N ARG A 24 -10.52 -0.06 -3.69
CA ARG A 24 -11.07 -1.39 -3.35
C ARG A 24 -11.72 -2.10 -4.54
N SER A 25 -11.18 -1.95 -5.75
CA SER A 25 -11.56 -2.86 -6.83
C SER A 25 -11.00 -4.26 -6.54
N GLY A 26 -11.76 -5.31 -6.87
CA GLY A 26 -11.36 -6.69 -6.63
C GLY A 26 -9.98 -7.01 -7.22
N ILE A 27 -9.72 -6.53 -8.45
CA ILE A 27 -8.44 -6.73 -9.15
C ILE A 27 -7.23 -6.13 -8.41
N VAL A 28 -7.40 -4.98 -7.75
CA VAL A 28 -6.31 -4.35 -6.98
C VAL A 28 -6.04 -5.16 -5.72
N ARG A 29 -7.09 -5.63 -5.05
CA ARG A 29 -6.95 -6.51 -3.89
C ARG A 29 -6.24 -7.81 -4.26
N ASP A 30 -6.68 -8.47 -5.34
CA ASP A 30 -6.09 -9.74 -5.80
C ASP A 30 -4.61 -9.56 -6.16
N TRP A 31 -4.24 -8.44 -6.80
CA TRP A 31 -2.85 -8.13 -7.09
C TRP A 31 -2.01 -7.89 -5.84
N ILE A 32 -2.54 -7.18 -4.84
CA ILE A 32 -1.88 -6.95 -3.53
C ILE A 32 -1.62 -8.29 -2.83
N GLU A 33 -2.63 -9.17 -2.79
CA GLU A 33 -2.54 -10.51 -2.19
C GLU A 33 -1.51 -11.38 -2.91
N GLN A 34 -1.54 -11.44 -4.25
CA GLN A 34 -0.59 -12.20 -5.07
C GLN A 34 0.86 -11.74 -4.94
N ASN A 35 1.09 -10.47 -4.58
CA ASN A 35 2.44 -9.90 -4.42
C ASN A 35 2.89 -9.87 -2.96
N GLU A 36 2.12 -10.46 -2.03
CA GLU A 36 2.43 -10.53 -0.60
C GLU A 36 2.74 -9.16 0.03
N ILE A 37 2.00 -8.13 -0.39
CA ILE A 37 2.21 -6.76 0.09
C ILE A 37 1.45 -6.55 1.40
N ASN A 38 2.18 -6.23 2.46
CA ASN A 38 1.60 -5.83 3.74
C ASN A 38 1.01 -4.43 3.65
N VAL A 39 -0.31 -4.31 3.85
CA VAL A 39 -1.03 -3.03 3.81
C VAL A 39 -1.31 -2.52 5.23
N LEU A 40 -1.01 -1.25 5.48
CA LEU A 40 -1.34 -0.58 6.74
C LEU A 40 -2.86 -0.42 6.87
N PRO A 41 -3.48 -0.88 7.97
CA PRO A 41 -4.88 -0.55 8.25
C PRO A 41 -5.06 0.96 8.35
N TRP A 42 -5.93 1.53 7.52
CA TRP A 42 -6.14 2.97 7.45
C TRP A 42 -7.60 3.33 7.68
N LEU A 43 -7.86 4.39 8.44
CA LEU A 43 -9.21 4.90 8.66
C LEU A 43 -9.66 5.80 7.50
N PRO A 44 -10.93 5.76 7.09
CA PRO A 44 -11.42 6.61 6.01
C PRO A 44 -11.45 8.08 6.41
N ARG A 45 -11.19 8.97 5.43
CA ARG A 45 -11.29 10.44 5.56
C ARG A 45 -10.40 11.05 6.64
N ILE A 46 -9.21 10.50 6.87
CA ILE A 46 -8.21 11.11 7.76
C ILE A 46 -6.95 11.49 6.96
N PRO A 47 -7.01 12.53 6.12
CA PRO A 47 -5.86 12.96 5.33
C PRO A 47 -4.74 13.51 6.22
N ASP A 48 -5.08 14.11 7.37
CA ASP A 48 -4.13 14.75 8.29
C ASP A 48 -3.11 13.77 8.89
N LEU A 49 -3.41 12.47 8.89
CA LEU A 49 -2.49 11.45 9.36
C LEU A 49 -1.54 10.95 8.26
N ASN A 50 -1.77 11.32 6.99
CA ASN A 50 -0.90 10.92 5.89
C ASN A 50 0.23 11.96 5.70
N PRO A 51 1.50 11.61 5.97
CA PRO A 51 2.62 12.55 5.94
C PRO A 51 3.19 12.82 4.53
N ILE A 52 2.49 12.39 3.47
CA ILE A 52 2.95 12.43 2.08
C ILE A 52 3.06 13.86 1.51
#